data_AF-A0A1G2E4K6-F1
#
_entry.id   AF-A0A1G2E4K6-F1
#
_cell.length_a   1.000
_cell.length_b   1.000
_cell.length_c   1.000
_cell.angle_alpha   90.00
_cell.angle_beta   90.00
_cell.angle_gamma   90.00
#
_symmetry.space_group_name_H-M   'P 1'
#
loop_
_entity.id
_entity.type
_entity.pdbx_description
1 polymer ?
#
loop_
_entity_poly.entity_id
_entity_poly.type
_entity_poly.pdbx_seq_one_letter_code
_entity_poly.pdbx_strand_id
1 'polypeptide(L)'
;MDGPKILEVIGIYRQHFTEKGIPAADFPHIGRPNSKHGILAHCHGMLAKMEVFVKEGRIDKAFRWLGFVQGCLWSTGQYSLEELKNHNRPVE
;
A
#
# COMPACT_ATOMS: atom_id res chain seq x y z
N MET A 1 -2.00 14.52 4.88
CA MET A 1 -2.56 13.74 3.76
C MET A 1 -4.02 13.46 4.06
N ASP A 2 -4.91 13.67 3.09
CA ASP A 2 -6.35 13.47 3.22
C ASP A 2 -6.83 12.22 2.46
N GLY A 3 -8.13 11.92 2.52
CA GLY A 3 -8.73 10.77 1.86
C GLY A 3 -8.45 10.69 0.35
N PRO A 4 -8.71 11.76 -0.43
CA PRO A 4 -8.40 11.79 -1.86
C PRO A 4 -6.94 11.46 -2.17
N LYS A 5 -6.00 12.04 -1.41
CA LYS A 5 -4.58 11.75 -1.64
C LYS A 5 -4.21 10.30 -1.30
N ILE A 6 -4.80 9.71 -0.25
CA ILE A 6 -4.61 8.28 0.05
C ILE A 6 -5.08 7.41 -1.12
N LEU A 7 -6.23 7.72 -1.74
CA LEU A 7 -6.74 6.98 -2.89
C LEU A 7 -5.82 7.10 -4.11
N GLU A 8 -5.26 8.29 -4.36
CA GLU A 8 -4.26 8.50 -5.40
C GLU A 8 -3.05 7.57 -5.20
N VAL A 9 -2.47 7.56 -3.98
CA VAL A 9 -1.31 6.72 -3.67
C VAL A 9 -1.65 5.22 -3.75
N ILE A 10 -2.84 4.82 -3.31
CA ILE A 10 -3.35 3.45 -3.52
C ILE A 10 -3.38 3.10 -5.01
N GLY A 11 -3.80 4.03 -5.88
CA GLY A 11 -3.81 3.87 -7.32
C GLY A 11 -2.41 3.59 -7.89
N ILE A 12 -1.41 4.38 -7.49
CA ILE A 12 0.00 4.19 -7.88
C ILE A 12 0.46 2.77 -7.52
N TYR A 13 0.21 2.33 -6.29
CA TYR A 13 0.68 1.03 -5.83
C TYR A 13 -0.08 -0.13 -6.47
N ARG A 14 -1.39 0.02 -6.71
CA ARG A 14 -2.18 -0.98 -7.43
C ARG A 14 -1.66 -1.17 -8.85
N GLN A 15 -1.36 -0.07 -9.55
CA GLN A 15 -0.77 -0.12 -10.88
C GLN A 15 0.58 -0.84 -10.84
N HIS A 16 1.47 -0.45 -9.93
CA HIS A 16 2.79 -1.08 -9.76
C HIS A 16 2.71 -2.60 -9.50
N PHE A 17 1.80 -3.05 -8.62
CA PHE A 17 1.60 -4.47 -8.37
C PHE A 17 1.06 -5.20 -9.60
N THR A 18 0.14 -4.58 -10.33
CA THR A 18 -0.46 -5.13 -11.56
C THR A 18 0.59 -5.31 -12.65
N GLU A 19 1.40 -4.27 -12.91
CA GLU A 19 2.47 -4.29 -13.91
C GLU A 19 3.54 -5.35 -13.63
N LYS A 20 3.80 -5.62 -12.34
CA LYS A 20 4.74 -6.67 -11.91
C LYS A 20 4.11 -8.07 -11.80
N GLY A 21 2.84 -8.23 -12.13
CA GLY A 21 2.14 -9.50 -12.03
C GLY A 21 2.03 -10.04 -10.60
N ILE A 22 2.03 -9.15 -9.59
CA ILE A 22 1.95 -9.53 -8.19
C ILE A 22 0.47 -9.72 -7.82
N PRO A 23 0.02 -10.91 -7.42
CA PRO A 23 -1.38 -11.16 -7.10
C PRO A 23 -1.78 -10.48 -5.80
N ALA A 24 -3.05 -10.10 -5.67
CA ALA A 24 -3.61 -9.69 -4.39
C ALA A 24 -3.90 -10.93 -3.54
N ALA A 25 -3.38 -10.98 -2.32
CA ALA A 25 -3.58 -12.10 -1.40
C ALA A 25 -3.90 -11.62 0.02
N ASP A 26 -4.80 -12.34 0.69
CA ASP A 26 -5.05 -12.17 2.12
C ASP A 26 -4.24 -13.20 2.89
N PHE A 27 -3.35 -12.74 3.76
CA PHE A 27 -2.50 -13.64 4.54
C PHE A 27 -3.08 -13.85 5.94
N PRO A 28 -3.01 -15.09 6.49
CA PRO A 28 -3.53 -15.37 7.82
C PRO A 28 -2.83 -14.55 8.91
N HIS A 29 -3.59 -14.06 9.89
CA HIS A 29 -3.06 -13.27 11.02
C HIS A 29 -2.09 -14.03 11.93
N ILE A 30 -2.10 -15.37 11.88
CA ILE A 30 -1.22 -16.25 12.66
C ILE A 30 0.09 -16.59 11.94
N GLY A 31 0.21 -16.20 10.67
CA GLY A 31 1.36 -16.49 9.82
C GLY A 31 2.09 -15.22 9.37
N ARG A 32 3.27 -15.41 8.80
CA ARG A 32 4.00 -14.34 8.10
C ARG A 32 4.36 -14.81 6.69
N PRO A 33 4.34 -13.94 5.67
CA PRO A 33 4.91 -14.28 4.39
C PRO A 33 6.38 -14.67 4.54
N ASN A 34 6.79 -15.74 3.87
CA ASN A 34 8.17 -16.26 3.93
C ASN A 34 9.05 -15.76 2.78
N SER A 35 8.52 -14.88 1.92
CA SER A 35 9.22 -14.36 0.75
C SER A 35 8.84 -12.90 0.49
N LYS A 36 9.73 -12.16 -0.19
CA LYS A 36 9.44 -10.79 -0.65
C LYS A 36 8.17 -10.75 -1.51
N HIS A 37 8.01 -11.74 -2.40
CA HIS A 37 6.81 -11.85 -3.24
C HIS A 37 5.54 -12.00 -2.38
N GLY A 38 5.57 -12.82 -1.32
CA GLY A 38 4.45 -12.96 -0.41
C GLY A 38 4.13 -11.67 0.37
N ILE A 39 5.14 -10.93 0.81
CA ILE A 39 4.96 -9.61 1.44
C ILE A 39 4.24 -8.66 0.48
N LEU A 40 4.68 -8.61 -0.77
CA LEU A 40 4.09 -7.75 -1.79
C LEU A 40 2.66 -8.16 -2.14
N ALA A 41 2.38 -9.46 -2.24
CA ALA A 41 1.04 -9.98 -2.48
C ALA A 41 0.08 -9.62 -1.33
N HIS A 42 0.56 -9.67 -0.08
CA HIS A 42 -0.21 -9.20 1.07
C HIS A 42 -0.53 -7.71 0.97
N CYS A 43 0.48 -6.88 0.65
CA CYS A 43 0.30 -5.45 0.48
C CYS A 43 -0.71 -5.12 -0.62
N HIS A 44 -0.68 -5.85 -1.74
CA HIS A 44 -1.66 -5.71 -2.81
C HIS A 44 -3.09 -6.02 -2.31
N GLY A 45 -3.26 -7.11 -1.54
CA GLY A 45 -4.55 -7.43 -0.90
C GLY A 45 -5.05 -6.37 0.08
N MET A 46 -4.14 -5.67 0.78
CA MET A 46 -4.50 -4.60 1.72
C MET A 46 -5.09 -3.38 1.01
N LEU A 47 -4.70 -3.07 -0.23
CA LEU A 47 -5.14 -1.86 -0.94
C LEU A 47 -6.65 -1.74 -1.05
N ALA A 48 -7.35 -2.82 -1.41
CA ALA A 48 -8.81 -2.83 -1.53
C ALA A 48 -9.50 -2.57 -0.17
N LYS A 49 -8.95 -3.11 0.93
CA LYS A 49 -9.44 -2.88 2.29
C LYS A 49 -9.23 -1.41 2.72
N MET A 50 -8.11 -0.82 2.30
CA MET A 50 -7.80 0.58 2.60
C MET A 50 -8.77 1.55 1.92
N GLU A 51 -9.20 1.28 0.68
CA GLU A 51 -10.22 2.08 -0.01
C GLU A 51 -11.54 2.11 0.75
N VAL A 52 -11.93 0.98 1.36
CA VAL A 52 -13.11 0.92 2.23
C VAL A 52 -12.94 1.83 3.45
N PHE A 53 -11.78 1.82 4.09
CA PHE A 53 -11.52 2.73 5.22
C PHE A 53 -11.61 4.20 4.83
N VAL A 54 -11.14 4.58 3.63
CA VAL A 54 -11.27 5.96 3.14
C VAL A 54 -12.75 6.31 2.92
N LYS A 55 -13.51 5.42 2.27
CA LYS A 55 -14.96 5.61 2.05
C LYS A 55 -15.76 5.73 3.35
N GLU A 56 -15.36 5.01 4.40
CA GLU A 56 -15.96 5.07 5.73
C GLU A 56 -15.50 6.30 6.55
N GLY A 57 -14.66 7.18 6.01
CA GLY A 57 -14.10 8.33 6.73
C GLY A 57 -13.05 7.96 7.78
N ARG A 58 -12.55 6.72 7.80
CA ARG A 58 -11.55 6.21 8.75
C ARG A 58 -10.13 6.52 8.30
N ILE A 59 -9.86 7.81 8.07
CA ILE A 59 -8.63 8.32 7.45
C ILE A 59 -7.38 7.93 8.24
N ASP A 60 -7.39 8.04 9.57
CA ASP A 60 -6.24 7.67 10.41
C ASP A 60 -5.88 6.18 10.29
N LYS A 61 -6.88 5.31 10.10
CA LYS A 61 -6.64 3.88 9.89
C LYS A 61 -6.03 3.63 8.52
N ALA A 62 -6.59 4.24 7.48
CA ALA A 62 -6.06 4.16 6.13
C ALA A 62 -4.62 4.67 6.06
N PHE A 63 -4.32 5.79 6.73
CA PHE A 63 -2.98 6.37 6.80
C PHE A 63 -1.96 5.45 7.51
N ARG A 64 -2.32 4.83 8.63
CA ARG A 64 -1.46 3.84 9.29
C ARG A 64 -1.16 2.62 8.40
N TRP A 65 -2.17 2.11 7.70
CA TRP A 65 -1.98 1.00 6.76
C TRP A 65 -1.14 1.40 5.55
N LEU A 66 -1.29 2.63 5.06
CA LEU A 66 -0.44 3.16 4.01
C LEU A 66 1.03 3.19 4.42
N GLY A 67 1.33 3.67 5.64
CA GLY A 67 2.69 3.64 6.18
C GLY A 67 3.28 2.22 6.27
N PHE A 68 2.47 1.23 6.65
CA PHE A 68 2.89 -0.17 6.64
C PHE A 68 3.24 -0.65 5.23
N VAL A 69 2.35 -0.43 4.25
CA VAL A 69 2.58 -0.79 2.85
C VAL A 69 3.84 -0.12 2.30
N GLN A 70 4.05 1.16 2.60
CA GLN A 70 5.24 1.91 2.20
C GLN A 70 6.53 1.35 2.83
N GLY A 71 6.49 0.96 4.10
CA GLY A 71 7.62 0.27 4.75
C GLY A 71 7.94 -1.08 4.09
N CYS A 72 6.92 -1.84 3.70
CA CYS A 72 7.09 -3.09 2.95
C CYS A 72 7.65 -2.84 1.55
N LEU A 73 7.17 -1.85 0.82
CA LEU A 73 7.67 -1.49 -0.51
C LEU A 73 9.15 -1.07 -0.46
N TRP A 74 9.54 -0.28 0.53
CA TRP A 74 10.94 0.10 0.74
C TRP A 74 11.83 -1.11 1.10
N SER A 75 11.44 -1.89 2.11
CA SER A 75 12.23 -3.04 2.58
C SER A 75 12.38 -4.16 1.54
N THR A 76 11.45 -4.26 0.60
CA THR A 76 11.51 -5.21 -0.51
C THR A 76 12.16 -4.63 -1.77
N GLY A 77 12.64 -3.37 -1.74
CA GLY A 77 13.37 -2.72 -2.82
C GLY A 77 12.50 -2.31 -4.01
N GLN A 78 11.21 -2.03 -3.80
CA GLN A 78 10.31 -1.57 -4.85
C GLN A 78 10.42 -0.07 -5.11
N TYR A 79 10.66 0.71 -4.04
CA TYR A 79 10.82 2.16 -4.09
C TYR A 79 11.87 2.62 -3.09
N SER A 80 12.54 3.71 -3.40
CA SER A 80 13.37 4.50 -2.49
C SER A 80 12.50 5.34 -1.55
N LEU A 81 13.10 5.80 -0.44
CA LEU A 81 12.41 6.71 0.49
C LEU A 81 12.01 8.04 -0.17
N GLU A 82 12.79 8.54 -1.13
CA GLU A 82 12.47 9.78 -1.82
C GLU A 82 11.26 9.62 -2.75
N GLU A 83 11.15 8.49 -3.48
CA GLU A 83 9.95 8.18 -4.27
C GLU A 83 8.71 8.09 -3.37
N LEU A 84 8.81 7.36 -2.25
CA LEU A 84 7.70 7.25 -1.29
C LEU A 84 7.29 8.60 -0.69
N LYS A 85 8.26 9.46 -0.36
CA LYS A 85 7.98 10.83 0.11
C LYS A 85 7.29 11.65 -0.98
N ASN A 86 7.70 11.52 -2.24
CA ASN A 86 7.10 12.23 -3.36
C ASN A 86 5.66 11.77 -3.63
N HIS A 87 5.37 10.46 -3.55
CA HIS A 87 4.00 9.95 -3.62
C HIS A 87 3.09 10.60 -2.59
N ASN A 88 3.63 10.97 -1.41
CA ASN A 88 2.87 11.56 -0.32
C ASN A 88 2.67 13.09 -0.44
N ARG A 89 3.35 13.76 -1.37
CA ARG A 89 3.26 15.22 -1.52
C ARG A 89 1.90 15.61 -2.12
N PRO A 90 1.26 16.69 -1.63
CA PRO A 90 0.10 17.26 -2.31
C PRO A 90 0.49 17.70 -3.73
N VAL A 91 -0.45 17.58 -4.67
CA VAL A 91 -0.29 18.18 -5.99
C VAL A 91 -0.53 19.68 -5.81
N GLU A 92 0.43 20.51 -6.22
CA GLU A 92 0.31 21.98 -6.21
C GLU A 92 -0.66 22.49 -7.29
#